data_AF-A0A1M3N6M1-F1
#
_entry.id   AF-A0A1M3N6M1-F1
#
_cell.length_a   1.000
_cell.length_b   1.000
_cell.length_c   1.000
_cell.angle_alpha   90.00
_cell.angle_beta   90.00
_cell.angle_gamma   90.00
#
_symmetry.space_group_name_H-M   'P 1'
#
loop_
_entity.id
_entity.type
_entity.pdbx_description
1 polymer ?
#
loop_
_entity_poly.entity_id
_entity_poly.type
_entity_poly.pdbx_seq_one_letter_code
_entity_poly.pdbx_strand_id
1 'polypeptide(L)'
;MLSRDEWLDLARKLDWDFSYVTERDVFPEVTSGSPWLRQEEWKDWDEPFRTTYAEYVANQSAKEASVRAVREAVGQAADFQKLHPHWLSALKLHAATLPLAEFAAVVGNLRAARFGRDSAWRTMSTFGALDEIRHAQIPLVLLHDMVRHDPQFDWTHKFYHSNNWVAIAARHLFDELLLASDPIEFAIATHFVFETGFTNLQFVGLSSVAHAVGDRMFETMLKSIQTDEARHSQIGDAVLAKIVAHDPARAQYLVDKWFWRTWHLFAVVTGFSMDYLTPLASRRTSFKEFMQEWVLDQFVRTMEEHGLSRPWYWDTFVESLDAYHHMVYASAYSYRATVWFDFALPGPEERVWLAEKYPSTWPMFEPVWRRLADRWRESGPGVEWHSHGATPVGFCDLCQLVLSGGTPEQNTAVTVTRGDKKLVFCSEPCRWIYEQEPSRYEAHDDVVKRILAGEAPANLLELLRKYFGLTSATWGKDVERGGYRWLGEE
;
A
#
# COMPACT_ATOMS: atom_id res chain seq x y z
N MET A 1 -5.34 -43.64 -3.62
CA MET A 1 -5.21 -42.66 -2.52
C MET A 1 -6.61 -42.21 -2.16
N LEU A 2 -6.87 -41.91 -0.88
CA LEU A 2 -8.12 -41.26 -0.48
C LEU A 2 -8.21 -39.90 -1.20
N SER A 3 -9.42 -39.52 -1.61
CA SER A 3 -9.69 -38.15 -2.06
C SER A 3 -9.50 -37.18 -0.89
N ARG A 4 -9.10 -35.94 -1.18
CA ARG A 4 -8.84 -34.92 -0.15
C ARG A 4 -10.01 -34.75 0.82
N ASP A 5 -11.23 -34.70 0.29
CA ASP A 5 -12.43 -34.42 1.07
C ASP A 5 -12.77 -35.56 2.04
N GLU A 6 -12.29 -36.78 1.80
CA GLU A 6 -12.48 -37.93 2.71
C GLU A 6 -11.63 -37.85 4.00
N TRP A 7 -10.55 -37.06 4.02
CA TRP A 7 -9.62 -37.05 5.17
C TRP A 7 -9.22 -35.65 5.66
N LEU A 8 -9.40 -34.60 4.86
CA LEU A 8 -8.88 -33.28 5.20
C LEU A 8 -9.45 -32.74 6.51
N ASP A 9 -10.75 -32.94 6.76
CA ASP A 9 -11.38 -32.47 8.01
C ASP A 9 -10.74 -33.12 9.24
N LEU A 10 -10.37 -34.40 9.18
CA LEU A 10 -9.64 -35.09 10.25
C LEU A 10 -8.24 -34.51 10.49
N ALA A 11 -7.62 -33.91 9.46
CA ALA A 11 -6.28 -33.35 9.54
C ALA A 11 -6.26 -31.85 9.88
N ARG A 12 -7.36 -31.12 9.71
CA ARG A 12 -7.42 -29.67 9.96
C ARG A 12 -8.29 -29.26 11.14
N LYS A 13 -9.27 -30.06 11.56
CA LYS A 13 -10.12 -29.80 12.75
C LYS A 13 -9.53 -30.48 13.98
N LEU A 14 -8.46 -29.88 14.49
CA LEU A 14 -7.56 -30.43 15.52
C LEU A 14 -7.71 -29.76 16.88
N ASP A 15 -8.74 -28.97 17.10
CA ASP A 15 -9.00 -28.27 18.36
C ASP A 15 -9.37 -29.23 19.52
N TRP A 16 -9.02 -28.88 20.77
CA TRP A 16 -9.26 -29.72 21.95
C TRP A 16 -9.53 -28.89 23.22
N ASP A 17 -10.19 -29.51 24.20
CA ASP A 17 -10.44 -28.92 25.52
C ASP A 17 -9.18 -28.90 26.40
N PHE A 18 -8.88 -27.74 26.97
CA PHE A 18 -7.72 -27.56 27.86
C PHE A 18 -8.03 -28.00 29.29
N SER A 19 -7.16 -28.83 29.89
CA SER A 19 -7.32 -29.34 31.26
C SER A 19 -6.27 -28.81 32.26
N TYR A 20 -5.09 -28.41 31.78
CA TYR A 20 -3.98 -27.93 32.64
C TYR A 20 -3.86 -26.40 32.70
N VAL A 21 -4.51 -25.69 31.78
CA VAL A 21 -4.55 -24.23 31.64
C VAL A 21 -5.92 -23.82 31.16
N THR A 22 -6.32 -22.57 31.39
CA THR A 22 -7.61 -22.09 30.88
C THR A 22 -7.49 -21.73 29.40
N GLU A 23 -8.62 -21.72 28.69
CA GLU A 23 -8.67 -21.28 27.30
C GLU A 23 -8.13 -19.86 27.10
N ARG A 24 -8.39 -18.96 28.07
CA ARG A 24 -7.87 -17.59 28.06
C ARG A 24 -6.35 -17.52 28.29
N ASP A 25 -5.75 -18.49 28.95
CA ASP A 25 -4.28 -18.56 29.08
C ASP A 25 -3.65 -19.00 27.76
N VAL A 26 -4.30 -19.90 27.03
CA VAL A 26 -3.82 -20.41 25.72
C VAL A 26 -4.04 -19.38 24.61
N PHE A 27 -5.15 -18.65 24.69
CA PHE A 27 -5.57 -17.61 23.75
C PHE A 27 -5.90 -16.30 24.49
N PRO A 28 -4.88 -15.56 24.97
CA PRO A 28 -5.08 -14.31 25.68
C PRO A 28 -5.73 -13.27 24.78
N GLU A 29 -6.71 -12.52 25.30
CA GLU A 29 -7.47 -11.52 24.55
C GLU A 29 -6.60 -10.46 23.87
N VAL A 30 -5.56 -9.98 24.57
CA VAL A 30 -4.59 -9.01 24.01
C VAL A 30 -3.83 -9.54 22.78
N THR A 31 -3.76 -10.86 22.58
CA THR A 31 -3.02 -11.48 21.47
C THR A 31 -3.93 -12.20 20.49
N SER A 32 -5.09 -12.68 20.92
CA SER A 32 -6.05 -13.45 20.12
C SER A 32 -7.19 -12.60 19.57
N GLY A 33 -7.43 -11.42 20.14
CA GLY A 33 -8.29 -10.39 19.59
C GLY A 33 -9.57 -10.11 20.34
N SER A 34 -10.20 -9.01 19.91
CA SER A 34 -11.43 -8.46 20.49
C SER A 34 -12.55 -8.32 19.42
N PRO A 35 -13.79 -8.76 19.72
CA PRO A 35 -14.22 -9.35 20.99
C PRO A 35 -13.61 -10.73 21.25
N TRP A 36 -13.29 -11.04 22.51
CA TRP A 36 -12.87 -12.39 22.87
C TRP A 36 -14.07 -13.34 22.89
N LEU A 37 -14.07 -14.30 21.97
CA LEU A 37 -15.10 -15.32 21.84
C LEU A 37 -14.53 -16.70 22.19
N ARG A 38 -15.32 -17.55 22.86
CA ARG A 38 -14.96 -18.94 23.15
C ARG A 38 -14.81 -19.75 21.86
N GLN A 39 -13.99 -20.79 21.88
CA GLN A 39 -13.72 -21.69 20.76
C GLN A 39 -14.99 -22.30 20.16
N GLU A 40 -16.01 -22.57 20.98
CA GLU A 40 -17.32 -23.07 20.55
C GLU A 40 -17.98 -22.15 19.50
N GLU A 41 -17.78 -20.84 19.59
CA GLU A 41 -18.31 -19.87 18.59
C GLU A 41 -17.59 -19.97 17.24
N TRP A 42 -16.36 -20.50 17.25
CA TRP A 42 -15.48 -20.64 16.07
C TRP A 42 -15.50 -22.03 15.44
N LYS A 43 -16.09 -23.04 16.10
CA LYS A 43 -16.02 -24.46 15.66
C LYS A 43 -16.46 -24.68 14.21
N ASP A 44 -17.43 -23.88 13.76
CA ASP A 44 -18.03 -23.94 12.43
C ASP A 44 -17.31 -23.04 11.40
N TRP A 45 -16.19 -22.42 11.77
CA TRP A 45 -15.36 -21.66 10.83
C TRP A 45 -14.83 -22.60 9.75
N ASP A 46 -14.91 -22.20 8.48
CA ASP A 46 -14.52 -23.07 7.36
C ASP A 46 -13.95 -22.23 6.22
N GLU A 47 -12.81 -22.65 5.67
CA GLU A 47 -12.22 -22.00 4.50
C GLU A 47 -12.89 -22.46 3.19
N PRO A 48 -13.27 -21.54 2.28
CA PRO A 48 -13.87 -21.90 1.00
C PRO A 48 -12.89 -22.59 0.03
N PHE A 49 -11.62 -22.17 0.02
CA PHE A 49 -10.56 -22.71 -0.82
C PHE A 49 -9.60 -23.57 -0.01
N ARG A 50 -9.96 -24.85 0.10
CA ARG A 50 -9.20 -25.84 0.85
C ARG A 50 -7.95 -26.30 0.10
N THR A 51 -6.86 -26.55 0.84
CA THR A 51 -5.63 -27.15 0.30
C THR A 51 -4.90 -28.00 1.34
N THR A 52 -3.96 -28.82 0.87
CA THR A 52 -3.08 -29.65 1.71
C THR A 52 -1.62 -29.25 1.51
N TYR A 53 -0.75 -29.67 2.43
CA TYR A 53 0.69 -29.41 2.28
C TYR A 53 1.26 -29.97 0.98
N ALA A 54 0.89 -31.19 0.58
CA ALA A 54 1.40 -31.81 -0.65
C ALA A 54 0.96 -31.04 -1.90
N GLU A 55 -0.30 -30.61 -1.96
CA GLU A 55 -0.82 -29.76 -3.04
C GLU A 55 -0.12 -28.40 -3.07
N TYR A 56 0.06 -27.78 -1.91
CA TYR A 56 0.72 -26.50 -1.76
C TYR A 56 2.15 -26.55 -2.34
N VAL A 57 2.99 -27.47 -1.85
CA VAL A 57 4.39 -27.55 -2.28
C VAL A 57 4.51 -27.88 -3.77
N ALA A 58 3.67 -28.77 -4.29
CA ALA A 58 3.66 -29.11 -5.72
C ALA A 58 3.29 -27.90 -6.58
N ASN A 59 2.21 -27.19 -6.23
CA ASN A 59 1.72 -26.02 -6.97
C ASN A 59 2.73 -24.86 -6.89
N GLN A 60 3.21 -24.52 -5.69
CA GLN A 60 4.16 -23.42 -5.52
C GLN A 60 5.49 -23.72 -6.20
N SER A 61 5.98 -24.97 -6.18
CA SER A 61 7.18 -25.36 -6.93
C SER A 61 7.03 -25.16 -8.44
N ALA A 62 5.85 -25.45 -9.00
CA ALA A 62 5.59 -25.23 -10.42
C ALA A 62 5.52 -23.73 -10.76
N LYS A 63 4.91 -22.92 -9.90
CA LYS A 63 4.88 -21.45 -10.05
C LYS A 63 6.29 -20.87 -10.02
N GLU A 64 7.13 -21.29 -9.08
CA GLU A 64 8.52 -20.85 -8.98
C GLU A 64 9.34 -21.20 -10.22
N ALA A 65 9.19 -22.41 -10.76
CA ALA A 65 9.85 -22.80 -12.00
C ALA A 65 9.44 -21.91 -13.18
N SER A 66 8.16 -21.55 -13.27
CA SER A 66 7.63 -20.65 -14.31
C SER A 66 8.22 -19.23 -14.20
N VAL A 67 8.21 -18.63 -13.00
CA VAL A 67 8.78 -17.30 -12.77
C VAL A 67 10.27 -17.27 -13.11
N ARG A 68 11.03 -18.31 -12.71
CA ARG A 68 12.46 -18.43 -13.04
C ARG A 68 12.70 -18.53 -14.53
N ALA A 69 11.93 -19.35 -15.24
CA ALA A 69 12.05 -19.49 -16.70
C ALA A 69 11.80 -18.16 -17.43
N VAL A 70 10.80 -17.38 -16.99
CA VAL A 70 10.54 -16.04 -17.56
C VAL A 70 11.67 -15.07 -17.23
N ARG A 71 12.21 -15.08 -16.00
CA ARG A 71 13.36 -14.24 -15.62
C ARG A 71 14.58 -14.52 -16.50
N GLU A 72 14.87 -15.79 -16.79
CA GLU A 72 15.98 -16.17 -17.67
C GLU A 72 15.78 -15.66 -19.10
N ALA A 73 14.53 -15.59 -19.58
CA ALA A 73 14.21 -15.16 -20.93
C ALA A 73 14.13 -13.64 -21.12
N VAL A 74 13.52 -12.91 -20.18
CA VAL A 74 13.16 -11.48 -20.33
C VAL A 74 13.31 -10.65 -19.03
N GLY A 75 14.03 -11.17 -18.04
CA GLY A 75 14.27 -10.51 -16.75
C GLY A 75 15.70 -9.95 -16.59
N GLN A 76 16.41 -9.72 -17.69
CA GLN A 76 17.79 -9.21 -17.64
C GLN A 76 17.81 -7.68 -17.65
N ALA A 77 18.90 -7.07 -17.21
CA ALA A 77 19.02 -5.60 -17.12
C ALA A 77 18.76 -4.89 -18.45
N ALA A 78 19.17 -5.50 -19.56
CA ALA A 78 18.93 -4.97 -20.89
C ALA A 78 17.44 -4.91 -21.26
N ASP A 79 16.59 -5.76 -20.67
CA ASP A 79 15.14 -5.75 -20.90
C ASP A 79 14.48 -4.61 -20.12
N PHE A 80 14.85 -4.42 -18.85
CA PHE A 80 14.41 -3.28 -18.05
C PHE A 80 14.84 -1.93 -18.67
N GLN A 81 16.05 -1.85 -19.23
CA GLN A 81 16.55 -0.63 -19.88
C GLN A 81 15.77 -0.22 -21.13
N LYS A 82 14.99 -1.12 -21.74
CA LYS A 82 14.11 -0.80 -22.88
C LYS A 82 12.77 -0.20 -22.44
N LEU A 83 12.43 -0.33 -21.16
CA LEU A 83 11.16 0.17 -20.63
C LEU A 83 11.15 1.69 -20.57
N HIS A 84 9.96 2.28 -20.67
CA HIS A 84 9.81 3.72 -20.60
C HIS A 84 10.28 4.26 -19.22
N PRO A 85 11.03 5.38 -19.16
CA PRO A 85 11.54 5.93 -17.89
C PRO A 85 10.45 6.22 -16.85
N HIS A 86 9.28 6.68 -17.30
CA HIS A 86 8.11 6.85 -16.43
C HIS A 86 7.73 5.51 -15.76
N TRP A 87 7.62 4.43 -16.54
CA TRP A 87 7.25 3.12 -16.03
C TRP A 87 8.30 2.55 -15.08
N LEU A 88 9.60 2.74 -15.36
CA LEU A 88 10.67 2.36 -14.44
C LEU A 88 10.52 3.05 -13.07
N SER A 89 9.99 4.27 -13.05
CA SER A 89 9.71 4.99 -11.80
C SER A 89 8.51 4.42 -11.05
N ALA A 90 7.45 4.03 -11.76
CA ALA A 90 6.33 3.28 -11.18
C ALA A 90 6.80 1.95 -10.56
N LEU A 91 7.67 1.23 -11.28
CA LEU A 91 8.26 -0.02 -10.81
C LEU A 91 9.09 0.19 -9.53
N LYS A 92 9.95 1.23 -9.47
CA LYS A 92 10.73 1.57 -8.27
C LYS A 92 9.87 1.96 -7.07
N LEU A 93 8.76 2.66 -7.31
CA LEU A 93 7.80 3.01 -6.27
C LEU A 93 7.16 1.74 -5.69
N HIS A 94 6.56 0.91 -6.55
CA HIS A 94 5.92 -0.34 -6.14
C HIS A 94 6.90 -1.30 -5.45
N ALA A 95 8.07 -1.50 -6.05
CA ALA A 95 9.07 -2.44 -5.56
C ALA A 95 9.70 -2.05 -4.22
N ALA A 96 9.62 -0.79 -3.81
CA ALA A 96 10.09 -0.38 -2.49
C ALA A 96 9.00 -0.56 -1.42
N THR A 97 7.74 -0.32 -1.77
CA THR A 97 6.65 -0.27 -0.77
C THR A 97 6.10 -1.62 -0.35
N LEU A 98 6.17 -2.66 -1.19
CA LEU A 98 5.55 -3.96 -0.87
C LEU A 98 6.49 -5.02 -0.29
N PRO A 99 7.69 -5.31 -0.83
CA PRO A 99 8.39 -6.57 -0.51
C PRO A 99 8.66 -6.84 0.98
N LEU A 100 9.04 -5.82 1.76
CA LEU A 100 9.22 -6.00 3.21
C LEU A 100 7.93 -5.81 4.02
N ALA A 101 6.87 -5.24 3.44
CA ALA A 101 5.52 -5.36 3.98
C ALA A 101 5.02 -6.80 3.86
N GLU A 102 5.25 -7.48 2.73
CA GLU A 102 4.94 -8.93 2.60
C GLU A 102 5.70 -9.72 3.67
N PHE A 103 6.99 -9.40 3.89
CA PHE A 103 7.72 -10.04 4.99
C PHE A 103 7.11 -9.74 6.39
N ALA A 104 6.60 -8.54 6.63
CA ALA A 104 5.87 -8.25 7.85
C ALA A 104 4.54 -9.03 7.92
N ALA A 105 3.88 -9.29 6.79
CA ALA A 105 2.67 -10.10 6.70
C ALA A 105 2.94 -11.57 7.07
N VAL A 106 4.17 -12.08 6.89
CA VAL A 106 4.60 -13.38 7.47
C VAL A 106 4.39 -13.39 8.98
N VAL A 107 4.74 -12.31 9.68
CA VAL A 107 4.59 -12.23 11.15
C VAL A 107 3.11 -12.18 11.54
N GLY A 108 2.29 -11.41 10.81
CA GLY A 108 0.84 -11.36 11.00
C GLY A 108 0.19 -12.74 10.83
N ASN A 109 0.53 -13.42 9.74
CA ASN A 109 0.07 -14.77 9.43
C ASN A 109 0.58 -15.80 10.45
N LEU A 110 1.83 -15.73 10.92
CA LEU A 110 2.34 -16.63 11.97
C LEU A 110 1.66 -16.39 13.32
N ARG A 111 1.31 -15.14 13.65
CA ARG A 111 0.50 -14.83 14.83
C ARG A 111 -0.90 -15.43 14.69
N ALA A 112 -1.55 -15.29 13.53
CA ALA A 112 -2.83 -15.96 13.27
C ALA A 112 -2.71 -17.49 13.24
N ALA A 113 -1.60 -18.05 12.76
CA ALA A 113 -1.31 -19.48 12.81
C ALA A 113 -1.16 -20.00 14.25
N ARG A 114 -0.74 -19.15 15.19
CA ARG A 114 -0.67 -19.50 16.62
C ARG A 114 -1.95 -19.23 17.38
N PHE A 115 -2.61 -18.10 17.11
CA PHE A 115 -3.67 -17.54 17.96
C PHE A 115 -5.04 -17.46 17.30
N GLY A 116 -5.15 -17.84 16.02
CA GLY A 116 -6.42 -18.04 15.33
C GLY A 116 -7.27 -19.08 16.07
N ARG A 117 -8.57 -18.80 16.16
CA ARG A 117 -9.47 -19.46 17.11
C ARG A 117 -10.01 -20.81 16.64
N ASP A 118 -9.79 -21.15 15.37
CA ASP A 118 -10.06 -22.46 14.79
C ASP A 118 -8.78 -23.03 14.15
N SER A 119 -8.59 -24.34 14.28
CA SER A 119 -7.45 -25.08 13.75
C SER A 119 -7.31 -25.03 12.23
N ALA A 120 -8.42 -24.96 11.49
CA ALA A 120 -8.38 -24.80 10.05
C ALA A 120 -7.93 -23.38 9.68
N TRP A 121 -8.37 -22.35 10.42
CA TRP A 121 -7.88 -20.97 10.28
C TRP A 121 -6.37 -20.89 10.54
N ARG A 122 -5.89 -21.52 11.61
CA ARG A 122 -4.46 -21.59 11.91
C ARG A 122 -3.66 -22.25 10.79
N THR A 123 -4.23 -23.28 10.17
CA THR A 123 -3.62 -23.97 9.02
C THR A 123 -3.55 -23.07 7.78
N MET A 124 -4.64 -22.37 7.43
CA MET A 124 -4.62 -21.43 6.31
C MET A 124 -3.66 -20.26 6.54
N SER A 125 -3.58 -19.74 7.76
CA SER A 125 -2.61 -18.70 8.12
C SER A 125 -1.16 -19.21 8.02
N THR A 126 -0.93 -20.51 8.24
CA THR A 126 0.40 -21.12 8.03
C THR A 126 0.77 -21.12 6.54
N PHE A 127 -0.18 -21.42 5.65
CA PHE A 127 0.05 -21.28 4.21
C PHE A 127 0.21 -19.82 3.79
N GLY A 128 -0.58 -18.91 4.36
CA GLY A 128 -0.41 -17.47 4.18
C GLY A 128 1.01 -17.03 4.52
N ALA A 129 1.55 -17.42 5.67
CA ALA A 129 2.94 -17.11 6.03
C ALA A 129 3.97 -17.61 5.00
N LEU A 130 3.74 -18.77 4.38
CA LEU A 130 4.62 -19.30 3.33
C LEU A 130 4.46 -18.54 2.01
N ASP A 131 3.24 -18.14 1.66
CA ASP A 131 2.95 -17.29 0.50
C ASP A 131 3.64 -15.93 0.68
N GLU A 132 3.53 -15.30 1.85
CA GLU A 132 4.18 -14.02 2.14
C GLU A 132 5.72 -14.08 2.12
N ILE A 133 6.32 -15.20 2.54
CA ILE A 133 7.77 -15.41 2.38
C ILE A 133 8.13 -15.39 0.89
N ARG A 134 7.33 -16.07 0.06
CA ARG A 134 7.53 -16.11 -1.39
C ARG A 134 7.34 -14.72 -2.00
N HIS A 135 6.31 -13.99 -1.61
CA HIS A 135 5.99 -12.64 -2.12
C HIS A 135 7.05 -11.61 -1.78
N ALA A 136 7.68 -11.73 -0.61
CA ALA A 136 8.84 -10.93 -0.25
C ALA A 136 10.07 -11.30 -1.10
N GLN A 137 10.36 -12.59 -1.28
CA GLN A 137 11.59 -13.06 -1.91
C GLN A 137 11.64 -12.82 -3.42
N ILE A 138 10.54 -12.99 -4.15
CA ILE A 138 10.51 -12.85 -5.61
C ILE A 138 11.02 -11.47 -6.07
N PRO A 139 10.39 -10.32 -5.70
CA PRO A 139 10.82 -9.00 -6.14
C PRO A 139 12.23 -8.65 -5.65
N LEU A 140 12.61 -9.06 -4.42
CA LEU A 140 13.98 -8.88 -3.91
C LEU A 140 15.01 -9.55 -4.83
N VAL A 141 14.76 -10.79 -5.25
CA VAL A 141 15.65 -11.55 -6.13
C VAL A 141 15.65 -11.00 -7.56
N LEU A 142 14.48 -10.62 -8.08
CA LEU A 142 14.35 -10.10 -9.44
C LEU A 142 15.05 -8.75 -9.62
N LEU A 143 14.92 -7.86 -8.63
CA LEU A 143 15.39 -6.48 -8.74
C LEU A 143 16.80 -6.28 -8.18
N HIS A 144 17.36 -7.25 -7.47
CA HIS A 144 18.74 -7.21 -6.98
C HIS A 144 19.76 -6.97 -8.11
N ASP A 145 19.59 -7.60 -9.26
CA ASP A 145 20.52 -7.42 -10.38
C ASP A 145 20.45 -6.00 -10.98
N MET A 146 19.31 -5.32 -10.83
CA MET A 146 19.11 -3.95 -11.34
C MET A 146 19.89 -2.90 -10.55
N VAL A 147 20.24 -3.18 -9.29
CA VAL A 147 20.98 -2.25 -8.42
C VAL A 147 22.30 -1.78 -9.05
N ARG A 148 22.95 -2.65 -9.86
CA ARG A 148 24.21 -2.32 -10.56
C ARG A 148 24.03 -1.29 -11.67
N HIS A 149 22.82 -1.17 -12.20
CA HIS A 149 22.48 -0.29 -13.31
C HIS A 149 21.79 0.98 -12.83
N ASP A 150 20.96 0.84 -11.80
CA ASP A 150 20.28 1.97 -11.18
C ASP A 150 20.21 1.76 -9.66
N PRO A 151 20.94 2.58 -8.87
CA PRO A 151 21.00 2.43 -7.42
C PRO A 151 19.67 2.72 -6.73
N GLN A 152 18.68 3.30 -7.42
CA GLN A 152 17.34 3.47 -6.86
C GLN A 152 16.66 2.12 -6.58
N PHE A 153 17.02 1.03 -7.27
CA PHE A 153 16.50 -0.31 -6.95
C PHE A 153 17.02 -0.88 -5.63
N ASP A 154 18.07 -0.32 -5.01
CA ASP A 154 18.47 -0.69 -3.64
C ASP A 154 17.33 -0.45 -2.63
N TRP A 155 16.44 0.48 -2.94
CA TRP A 155 15.27 0.81 -2.12
C TRP A 155 14.22 -0.30 -2.07
N THR A 156 14.27 -1.27 -2.98
CA THR A 156 13.48 -2.51 -2.88
C THR A 156 13.73 -3.24 -1.56
N HIS A 157 14.93 -3.12 -0.99
CA HIS A 157 15.23 -3.63 0.36
C HIS A 157 15.39 -2.51 1.39
N LYS A 158 16.03 -1.39 1.02
CA LYS A 158 16.38 -0.34 1.99
C LYS A 158 15.20 0.48 2.52
N PHE A 159 14.09 0.58 1.77
CA PHE A 159 13.00 1.51 2.06
C PHE A 159 12.49 1.42 3.52
N TYR A 160 12.09 0.23 3.98
CA TYR A 160 11.59 0.02 5.34
C TYR A 160 12.65 0.20 6.44
N HIS A 161 13.94 0.24 6.08
CA HIS A 161 15.05 0.51 7.00
C HIS A 161 15.47 1.99 7.03
N SER A 162 14.74 2.88 6.33
CA SER A 162 15.04 4.31 6.27
C SER A 162 14.05 5.16 7.06
N ASN A 163 14.45 6.35 7.49
CA ASN A 163 13.52 7.36 8.02
C ASN A 163 12.94 8.28 6.93
N ASN A 164 12.95 7.85 5.67
CA ASN A 164 12.25 8.54 4.60
C ASN A 164 10.77 8.73 4.98
N TRP A 165 10.18 9.89 4.65
CA TRP A 165 8.81 10.19 5.07
C TRP A 165 7.76 9.23 4.47
N VAL A 166 7.95 8.75 3.24
CA VAL A 166 7.07 7.73 2.64
C VAL A 166 7.26 6.39 3.35
N ALA A 167 8.49 6.05 3.76
CA ALA A 167 8.75 4.83 4.53
C ALA A 167 8.16 4.89 5.94
N ILE A 168 8.15 6.07 6.57
CA ILE A 168 7.45 6.30 7.83
C ILE A 168 5.95 6.11 7.64
N ALA A 169 5.34 6.67 6.58
CA ALA A 169 3.93 6.46 6.28
C ALA A 169 3.58 4.99 6.03
N ALA A 170 4.40 4.29 5.23
CA ALA A 170 4.22 2.87 4.97
C ALA A 170 4.35 2.04 6.26
N ARG A 171 5.40 2.26 7.07
CA ARG A 171 5.52 1.59 8.39
C ARG A 171 4.38 1.92 9.33
N HIS A 172 3.95 3.17 9.41
CA HIS A 172 2.82 3.54 10.26
C HIS A 172 1.55 2.78 9.85
N LEU A 173 1.33 2.50 8.55
CA LEU A 173 0.26 1.60 8.09
C LEU A 173 0.55 0.14 8.45
N PHE A 174 1.64 -0.41 7.93
CA PHE A 174 1.91 -1.84 7.95
C PHE A 174 2.38 -2.38 9.29
N ASP A 175 3.09 -1.62 10.11
CA ASP A 175 3.40 -2.03 11.49
C ASP A 175 2.10 -2.21 12.26
N GLU A 176 1.11 -1.34 12.04
CA GLU A 176 -0.18 -1.50 12.70
C GLU A 176 -0.95 -2.70 12.14
N LEU A 177 -1.11 -2.75 10.82
CA LEU A 177 -1.94 -3.72 10.10
C LEU A 177 -1.37 -5.15 10.21
N LEU A 178 -0.05 -5.32 10.15
CA LEU A 178 0.62 -6.62 10.06
C LEU A 178 1.32 -7.05 11.36
N LEU A 179 1.87 -6.09 12.13
CA LEU A 179 2.68 -6.39 13.32
C LEU A 179 1.96 -6.10 14.65
N ALA A 180 1.01 -5.16 14.71
CA ALA A 180 0.31 -4.84 15.95
C ALA A 180 -1.07 -5.52 16.06
N SER A 181 -1.79 -5.67 14.95
CA SER A 181 -3.13 -6.26 14.93
C SER A 181 -3.17 -7.69 15.47
N ASP A 182 -4.14 -7.97 16.34
CA ASP A 182 -4.49 -9.34 16.73
C ASP A 182 -5.03 -10.14 15.52
N PRO A 183 -5.14 -11.48 15.58
CA PRO A 183 -5.63 -12.30 14.47
C PRO A 183 -6.99 -11.87 13.90
N ILE A 184 -7.92 -11.39 14.72
CA ILE A 184 -9.23 -10.93 14.25
C ILE A 184 -9.08 -9.62 13.47
N GLU A 185 -8.40 -8.63 14.06
CA GLU A 185 -8.13 -7.37 13.38
C GLU A 185 -7.29 -7.60 12.11
N PHE A 186 -6.28 -8.47 12.14
CA PHE A 186 -5.46 -8.85 10.99
C PHE A 186 -6.29 -9.48 9.87
N ALA A 187 -7.20 -10.40 10.19
CA ALA A 187 -8.07 -11.02 9.18
C ALA A 187 -9.01 -10.01 8.52
N ILE A 188 -9.58 -9.07 9.29
CA ILE A 188 -10.48 -8.07 8.72
C ILE A 188 -9.67 -6.99 7.98
N ALA A 189 -8.61 -6.46 8.58
CA ALA A 189 -7.78 -5.38 8.04
C ALA A 189 -7.00 -5.82 6.80
N THR A 190 -6.25 -6.91 6.92
CA THR A 190 -5.33 -7.38 5.89
C THR A 190 -6.09 -8.20 4.86
N HIS A 191 -6.71 -9.30 5.27
CA HIS A 191 -7.27 -10.24 4.31
C HIS A 191 -8.55 -9.72 3.61
N PHE A 192 -9.48 -9.15 4.38
CA PHE A 192 -10.74 -8.64 3.82
C PHE A 192 -10.58 -7.24 3.20
N VAL A 193 -10.07 -6.26 3.96
CA VAL A 193 -9.98 -4.88 3.46
C VAL A 193 -8.82 -4.72 2.49
N PHE A 194 -7.58 -4.95 2.92
CA PHE A 194 -6.40 -4.62 2.11
C PHE A 194 -6.24 -5.55 0.90
N GLU A 195 -6.26 -6.87 1.10
CA GLU A 195 -5.97 -7.84 0.05
C GLU A 195 -7.16 -8.02 -0.90
N THR A 196 -8.30 -8.44 -0.36
CA THR A 196 -9.51 -8.69 -1.17
C THR A 196 -10.07 -7.39 -1.74
N GLY A 197 -10.06 -6.30 -0.95
CA GLY A 197 -10.61 -5.01 -1.35
C GLY A 197 -9.70 -4.16 -2.23
N PHE A 198 -8.37 -4.22 -2.08
CA PHE A 198 -7.44 -3.36 -2.83
C PHE A 198 -6.40 -4.13 -3.65
N THR A 199 -5.51 -4.91 -3.04
CA THR A 199 -4.30 -5.41 -3.73
C THR A 199 -4.64 -6.44 -4.81
N ASN A 200 -5.63 -7.31 -4.61
CA ASN A 200 -6.01 -8.31 -5.60
C ASN A 200 -6.43 -7.63 -6.93
N LEU A 201 -7.24 -6.57 -6.84
CA LEU A 201 -7.67 -5.77 -7.99
C LEU A 201 -6.52 -4.92 -8.55
N GLN A 202 -5.70 -4.35 -7.67
CA GLN A 202 -4.50 -3.62 -8.06
C GLN A 202 -3.55 -4.49 -8.90
N PHE A 203 -3.36 -5.76 -8.53
CA PHE A 203 -2.43 -6.65 -9.22
C PHE A 203 -2.95 -7.04 -10.60
N VAL A 204 -4.27 -7.21 -10.75
CA VAL A 204 -4.90 -7.37 -12.07
C VAL A 204 -4.69 -6.13 -12.94
N GLY A 205 -4.96 -4.93 -12.38
CA GLY A 205 -4.78 -3.66 -13.07
C GLY A 205 -3.34 -3.40 -13.50
N LEU A 206 -2.39 -3.52 -12.56
CA LEU A 206 -0.96 -3.33 -12.81
C LEU A 206 -0.39 -4.38 -13.78
N SER A 207 -0.86 -5.63 -13.74
CA SER A 207 -0.46 -6.64 -14.73
C SER A 207 -0.89 -6.25 -16.15
N SER A 208 -2.08 -5.65 -16.30
CA SER A 208 -2.57 -5.14 -17.59
C SER A 208 -1.72 -3.96 -18.09
N VAL A 209 -1.35 -3.04 -17.19
CA VAL A 209 -0.45 -1.92 -17.54
C VAL A 209 0.93 -2.44 -17.93
N ALA A 210 1.51 -3.36 -17.13
CA ALA A 210 2.79 -4.00 -17.40
C ALA A 210 2.83 -4.66 -18.78
N HIS A 211 1.75 -5.37 -19.13
CA HIS A 211 1.57 -5.93 -20.46
C HIS A 211 1.62 -4.84 -21.55
N ALA A 212 0.89 -3.74 -21.37
CA ALA A 212 0.76 -2.67 -22.35
C ALA A 212 2.07 -1.88 -22.57
N VAL A 213 2.91 -1.77 -21.54
CA VAL A 213 4.23 -1.12 -21.62
C VAL A 213 5.36 -2.08 -22.01
N GLY A 214 5.06 -3.39 -22.11
CA GLY A 214 6.02 -4.41 -22.51
C GLY A 214 6.88 -4.99 -21.37
N ASP A 215 6.55 -4.72 -20.11
CA ASP A 215 7.24 -5.28 -18.95
C ASP A 215 6.72 -6.69 -18.60
N ARG A 216 7.23 -7.67 -19.34
CA ARG A 216 6.81 -9.08 -19.23
C ARG A 216 7.24 -9.74 -17.92
N MET A 217 8.36 -9.30 -17.35
CA MET A 217 8.87 -9.85 -16.10
C MET A 217 7.97 -9.39 -14.94
N PHE A 218 7.67 -8.09 -14.86
CA PHE A 218 6.78 -7.58 -13.82
C PHE A 218 5.34 -8.11 -13.98
N GLU A 219 4.82 -8.20 -15.21
CA GLU A 219 3.53 -8.84 -15.50
C GLU A 219 3.48 -10.29 -14.96
N THR A 220 4.53 -11.08 -15.22
CA THR A 220 4.59 -12.47 -14.78
C THR A 220 4.71 -12.59 -13.27
N MET A 221 5.53 -11.74 -12.65
CA MET A 221 5.68 -11.69 -11.20
C MET A 221 4.32 -11.42 -10.54
N LEU A 222 3.63 -10.35 -10.93
CA LEU A 222 2.34 -9.98 -10.36
C LEU A 222 1.29 -11.07 -10.54
N LYS A 223 1.16 -11.63 -11.75
CA LYS A 223 0.23 -12.76 -11.99
C LYS A 223 0.56 -13.96 -11.11
N SER A 224 1.84 -14.24 -10.90
CA SER A 224 2.25 -15.38 -10.10
C SER A 224 1.97 -15.19 -8.61
N ILE A 225 2.14 -13.97 -8.08
CA ILE A 225 1.81 -13.59 -6.70
C ILE A 225 0.29 -13.56 -6.52
N GLN A 226 -0.45 -12.90 -7.42
CA GLN A 226 -1.91 -12.76 -7.36
C GLN A 226 -2.64 -14.11 -7.22
N THR A 227 -2.13 -15.17 -7.86
CA THR A 227 -2.73 -16.51 -7.74
C THR A 227 -2.50 -17.20 -6.39
N ASP A 228 -1.71 -16.62 -5.50
CA ASP A 228 -1.58 -17.04 -4.10
C ASP A 228 -2.55 -16.28 -3.19
N GLU A 229 -2.79 -14.99 -3.44
CA GLU A 229 -3.62 -14.08 -2.62
C GLU A 229 -4.94 -14.71 -2.19
N ALA A 230 -5.68 -15.29 -3.15
CA ALA A 230 -6.98 -15.90 -2.86
C ALA A 230 -6.93 -17.01 -1.80
N ARG A 231 -5.77 -17.64 -1.56
CA ARG A 231 -5.60 -18.72 -0.58
C ARG A 231 -5.57 -18.23 0.85
N HIS A 232 -4.96 -17.08 1.15
CA HIS A 232 -4.93 -16.58 2.53
C HIS A 232 -5.94 -15.44 2.72
N SER A 233 -6.23 -14.66 1.69
CA SER A 233 -7.19 -13.54 1.78
C SER A 233 -8.62 -14.00 2.10
N GLN A 234 -8.97 -15.24 1.73
CA GLN A 234 -10.25 -15.87 2.06
C GLN A 234 -10.54 -15.97 3.57
N ILE A 235 -9.51 -15.90 4.43
CA ILE A 235 -9.70 -15.96 5.88
C ILE A 235 -10.56 -14.79 6.35
N GLY A 236 -10.40 -13.62 5.74
CA GLY A 236 -11.02 -12.37 6.17
C GLY A 236 -12.55 -12.43 6.17
N ASP A 237 -13.15 -12.99 5.12
CA ASP A 237 -14.60 -13.05 4.95
C ASP A 237 -15.29 -13.88 6.04
N ALA A 238 -14.77 -15.09 6.30
CA ALA A 238 -15.30 -15.98 7.33
C ALA A 238 -15.11 -15.43 8.76
N VAL A 239 -13.99 -14.73 9.02
CA VAL A 239 -13.77 -14.05 10.31
C VAL A 239 -14.72 -12.85 10.45
N LEU A 240 -14.89 -12.04 9.40
CA LEU A 240 -15.79 -10.89 9.41
C LEU A 240 -17.22 -11.32 9.73
N ALA A 241 -17.74 -12.36 9.08
CA ALA A 241 -19.07 -12.88 9.33
C ALA A 241 -19.28 -13.25 10.81
N LYS A 242 -18.28 -13.86 11.45
CA LYS A 242 -18.32 -14.19 12.88
C LYS A 242 -18.35 -12.92 13.74
N ILE A 243 -17.49 -11.94 13.46
CA ILE A 243 -17.48 -10.70 14.25
C ILE A 243 -18.79 -9.92 14.07
N VAL A 244 -19.35 -9.85 12.87
CA VAL A 244 -20.65 -9.18 12.64
C VAL A 244 -21.77 -9.82 13.47
N ALA A 245 -21.79 -11.15 13.59
CA ALA A 245 -22.81 -11.85 14.36
C ALA A 245 -22.76 -11.55 15.87
N HIS A 246 -21.59 -11.19 16.41
CA HIS A 246 -21.40 -10.95 17.85
C HIS A 246 -21.23 -9.48 18.24
N ASP A 247 -20.53 -8.69 17.42
CA ASP A 247 -20.24 -7.27 17.63
C ASP A 247 -20.18 -6.53 16.27
N PRO A 248 -21.35 -6.22 15.67
CA PRO A 248 -21.41 -5.53 14.38
C PRO A 248 -20.80 -4.13 14.43
N ALA A 249 -20.81 -3.47 15.59
CA ALA A 249 -20.19 -2.15 15.75
C ALA A 249 -18.67 -2.23 15.65
N ARG A 250 -18.05 -3.25 16.28
CA ARG A 250 -16.61 -3.51 16.13
C ARG A 250 -16.24 -3.90 14.70
N ALA A 251 -17.03 -4.77 14.05
CA ALA A 251 -16.81 -5.14 12.66
C ALA A 251 -16.83 -3.90 11.74
N GLN A 252 -17.85 -3.05 11.86
CA GLN A 252 -17.97 -1.81 11.10
C GLN A 252 -16.78 -0.88 11.38
N TYR A 253 -16.40 -0.68 12.64
CA TYR A 253 -15.25 0.16 13.00
C TYR A 253 -13.95 -0.32 12.34
N LEU A 254 -13.69 -1.62 12.34
CA LEU A 254 -12.49 -2.18 11.71
C LEU A 254 -12.50 -1.94 10.20
N VAL A 255 -13.63 -2.18 9.53
CA VAL A 255 -13.77 -1.92 8.08
C VAL A 255 -13.55 -0.43 7.78
N ASP A 256 -14.18 0.47 8.53
CA ASP A 256 -14.05 1.92 8.37
C ASP A 256 -12.59 2.38 8.59
N LYS A 257 -11.98 1.98 9.71
CA LYS A 257 -10.58 2.35 9.99
C LYS A 257 -9.66 1.90 8.86
N TRP A 258 -9.72 0.62 8.51
CA TRP A 258 -8.73 0.04 7.61
C TRP A 258 -8.93 0.43 6.15
N PHE A 259 -10.18 0.67 5.73
CA PHE A 259 -10.44 1.20 4.40
C PHE A 259 -9.81 2.58 4.22
N TRP A 260 -10.04 3.49 5.17
CA TRP A 260 -9.49 4.85 5.07
C TRP A 260 -7.97 4.89 5.14
N ARG A 261 -7.36 4.09 6.05
CA ARG A 261 -5.89 4.01 6.17
C ARG A 261 -5.26 3.42 4.91
N THR A 262 -5.87 2.38 4.34
CA THR A 262 -5.41 1.75 3.08
C THR A 262 -5.51 2.72 1.91
N TRP A 263 -6.65 3.40 1.77
CA TRP A 263 -6.90 4.38 0.70
C TRP A 263 -5.76 5.39 0.52
N HIS A 264 -5.24 5.93 1.63
CA HIS A 264 -4.20 6.97 1.60
C HIS A 264 -2.91 6.49 0.95
N LEU A 265 -2.39 5.33 1.36
CA LEU A 265 -1.17 4.79 0.77
C LEU A 265 -1.44 4.26 -0.65
N PHE A 266 -2.62 3.71 -0.89
CA PHE A 266 -3.03 3.23 -2.20
C PHE A 266 -3.08 4.36 -3.25
N ALA A 267 -3.56 5.54 -2.87
CA ALA A 267 -3.58 6.73 -3.71
C ALA A 267 -2.17 7.20 -4.10
N VAL A 268 -1.17 6.97 -3.25
CA VAL A 268 0.24 7.24 -3.56
C VAL A 268 0.78 6.19 -4.53
N VAL A 269 0.73 4.91 -4.16
CA VAL A 269 1.38 3.85 -4.97
C VAL A 269 0.67 3.65 -6.31
N THR A 270 -0.66 3.48 -6.30
CA THR A 270 -1.47 3.19 -7.48
C THR A 270 -1.82 4.47 -8.23
N GLY A 271 -2.26 5.51 -7.54
CA GLY A 271 -2.68 6.76 -8.18
C GLY A 271 -1.55 7.44 -8.94
N PHE A 272 -0.33 7.47 -8.39
CA PHE A 272 0.83 8.02 -9.10
C PHE A 272 1.18 7.18 -10.32
N SER A 273 1.15 5.86 -10.14
CA SER A 273 1.47 4.90 -11.21
C SER A 273 0.53 5.05 -12.40
N MET A 274 -0.78 5.13 -12.17
CA MET A 274 -1.78 5.15 -13.25
C MET A 274 -1.83 6.48 -14.00
N ASP A 275 -1.87 7.60 -13.26
CA ASP A 275 -2.18 8.90 -13.86
C ASP A 275 -0.94 9.70 -14.31
N TYR A 276 0.25 9.33 -13.84
CA TYR A 276 1.48 10.08 -14.12
C TYR A 276 2.63 9.22 -14.60
N LEU A 277 2.93 8.10 -13.91
CA LEU A 277 4.10 7.29 -14.17
C LEU A 277 3.86 6.20 -15.24
N THR A 278 2.61 6.03 -15.70
CA THR A 278 2.30 5.25 -16.91
C THR A 278 2.36 6.18 -18.12
N PRO A 279 3.08 5.83 -19.20
CA PRO A 279 3.12 6.63 -20.43
C PRO A 279 1.72 6.83 -21.01
N LEU A 280 1.42 8.04 -21.52
CA LEU A 280 0.09 8.40 -22.01
C LEU A 280 -0.52 7.38 -22.99
N ALA A 281 0.27 6.89 -23.96
CA ALA A 281 -0.16 5.92 -24.96
C ALA A 281 -0.61 4.57 -24.37
N SER A 282 -0.19 4.25 -23.15
CA SER A 282 -0.51 3.03 -22.42
C SER A 282 -1.56 3.23 -21.32
N ARG A 283 -2.01 4.48 -21.07
CA ARG A 283 -3.13 4.74 -20.13
C ARG A 283 -4.43 4.24 -20.75
N ARG A 284 -5.15 3.38 -20.01
CA ARG A 284 -6.44 2.82 -20.44
C ARG A 284 -7.62 3.41 -19.67
N THR A 285 -7.40 3.69 -18.40
CA THR A 285 -8.38 4.22 -17.45
C THR A 285 -7.64 5.15 -16.48
N SER A 286 -8.33 6.12 -15.90
CA SER A 286 -7.77 6.94 -14.82
C SER A 286 -7.78 6.20 -13.49
N PHE A 287 -7.01 6.68 -12.52
CA PHE A 287 -7.05 6.14 -11.17
C PHE A 287 -8.45 6.20 -10.55
N LYS A 288 -9.18 7.31 -10.73
CA LYS A 288 -10.56 7.45 -10.27
C LYS A 288 -11.49 6.43 -10.92
N GLU A 289 -11.44 6.29 -12.25
CA GLU A 289 -12.26 5.31 -12.97
C GLU A 289 -11.95 3.88 -12.48
N PHE A 290 -10.67 3.54 -12.31
CA PHE A 290 -10.26 2.26 -11.73
C PHE A 290 -10.84 2.02 -10.33
N MET A 291 -10.72 3.01 -9.44
CA MET A 291 -11.29 2.91 -8.10
C MET A 291 -12.80 2.68 -8.15
N GLN A 292 -13.53 3.48 -8.94
CA GLN A 292 -14.98 3.40 -9.05
C GLN A 292 -15.45 2.05 -9.62
N GLU A 293 -14.88 1.62 -10.73
CA GLU A 293 -15.33 0.42 -11.45
C GLU A 293 -14.95 -0.88 -10.74
N TRP A 294 -13.73 -0.95 -10.17
CA TRP A 294 -13.17 -2.22 -9.72
C TRP A 294 -13.22 -2.34 -8.20
N VAL A 295 -12.87 -1.28 -7.48
CA VAL A 295 -12.72 -1.34 -6.01
C VAL A 295 -14.07 -1.07 -5.33
N LEU A 296 -14.77 0.01 -5.69
CA LEU A 296 -15.94 0.46 -4.91
C LEU A 296 -17.14 -0.47 -5.03
N ASP A 297 -17.52 -0.82 -6.26
CA ASP A 297 -18.72 -1.62 -6.49
C ASP A 297 -18.60 -3.02 -5.89
N GLN A 298 -17.40 -3.62 -5.96
CA GLN A 298 -17.15 -4.90 -5.32
C GLN A 298 -17.15 -4.78 -3.80
N PHE A 299 -16.39 -3.82 -3.25
CA PHE A 299 -16.21 -3.69 -1.81
C PHE A 299 -17.53 -3.37 -1.09
N VAL A 300 -18.32 -2.44 -1.64
CA VAL A 300 -19.63 -2.07 -1.08
C VAL A 300 -20.59 -3.26 -1.12
N ARG A 301 -20.66 -3.98 -2.25
CA ARG A 301 -21.53 -5.16 -2.36
C ARG A 301 -21.16 -6.22 -1.31
N THR A 302 -19.87 -6.53 -1.17
CA THR A 302 -19.42 -7.52 -0.18
C THR A 302 -19.73 -7.06 1.25
N MET A 303 -19.56 -5.78 1.58
CA MET A 303 -19.98 -5.26 2.88
C MET A 303 -21.48 -5.40 3.14
N GLU A 304 -22.32 -5.06 2.14
CA GLU A 304 -23.77 -5.16 2.23
C GLU A 304 -24.23 -6.62 2.41
N GLU A 305 -23.54 -7.58 1.80
CA GLU A 305 -23.78 -9.03 1.99
C GLU A 305 -23.53 -9.48 3.44
N HIS A 306 -22.58 -8.85 4.14
CA HIS A 306 -22.38 -9.03 5.59
C HIS A 306 -23.35 -8.21 6.45
N GLY A 307 -24.20 -7.38 5.87
CA GLY A 307 -25.11 -6.50 6.62
C GLY A 307 -24.42 -5.26 7.22
N LEU A 308 -23.23 -4.91 6.73
CA LEU A 308 -22.53 -3.67 7.10
C LEU A 308 -23.03 -2.49 6.25
N SER A 309 -22.85 -1.29 6.78
CA SER A 309 -23.14 -0.03 6.07
C SER A 309 -21.88 0.51 5.42
N ARG A 310 -22.03 1.32 4.36
CA ARG A 310 -20.90 2.13 3.85
C ARG A 310 -20.27 2.92 5.01
N PRO A 311 -18.93 3.08 5.03
CA PRO A 311 -18.28 3.91 6.03
C PRO A 311 -18.90 5.31 6.07
N TRP A 312 -19.02 5.90 7.25
CA TRP A 312 -19.72 7.18 7.43
C TRP A 312 -19.14 8.34 6.61
N TYR A 313 -17.87 8.24 6.21
CA TYR A 313 -17.14 9.22 5.40
C TYR A 313 -17.18 8.92 3.89
N TRP A 314 -18.03 8.00 3.42
CA TRP A 314 -18.00 7.52 2.04
C TRP A 314 -18.06 8.63 0.99
N ASP A 315 -18.87 9.67 1.21
CA ASP A 315 -18.95 10.80 0.29
C ASP A 315 -17.64 11.59 0.25
N THR A 316 -17.02 11.85 1.40
CA THR A 316 -15.68 12.46 1.49
C THR A 316 -14.63 11.61 0.77
N PHE A 317 -14.72 10.28 0.89
CA PHE A 317 -13.86 9.37 0.15
C PHE A 317 -14.05 9.52 -1.37
N VAL A 318 -15.29 9.47 -1.86
CA VAL A 318 -15.61 9.60 -3.29
C VAL A 318 -15.14 10.95 -3.85
N GLU A 319 -15.38 12.04 -3.12
CA GLU A 319 -14.88 13.37 -3.49
C GLU A 319 -13.35 13.42 -3.55
N SER A 320 -12.67 12.71 -2.65
CA SER A 320 -11.20 12.69 -2.62
C SER A 320 -10.57 12.01 -3.84
N LEU A 321 -11.30 11.14 -4.56
CA LEU A 321 -10.82 10.50 -5.80
C LEU A 321 -10.47 11.50 -6.89
N ASP A 322 -11.09 12.68 -6.88
CA ASP A 322 -10.85 13.72 -7.89
C ASP A 322 -9.63 14.60 -7.59
N ALA A 323 -9.05 14.53 -6.40
CA ALA A 323 -8.04 15.52 -5.98
C ALA A 323 -6.87 14.97 -5.15
N TYR A 324 -7.09 13.97 -4.30
CA TYR A 324 -6.14 13.62 -3.26
C TYR A 324 -4.79 13.17 -3.84
N HIS A 325 -4.75 12.18 -4.73
CA HIS A 325 -3.49 11.72 -5.33
C HIS A 325 -2.81 12.81 -6.16
N HIS A 326 -3.56 13.68 -6.84
CA HIS A 326 -3.01 14.83 -7.56
C HIS A 326 -2.34 15.83 -6.63
N MET A 327 -2.94 16.14 -5.47
CA MET A 327 -2.37 17.00 -4.44
C MET A 327 -1.07 16.42 -3.88
N VAL A 328 -1.08 15.13 -3.54
CA VAL A 328 0.12 14.47 -2.99
C VAL A 328 1.20 14.34 -4.07
N TYR A 329 0.84 14.05 -5.33
CA TYR A 329 1.81 13.95 -6.44
C TYR A 329 2.46 15.31 -6.74
N ALA A 330 1.69 16.39 -6.85
CA ALA A 330 2.23 17.73 -7.09
C ALA A 330 3.15 18.20 -5.93
N SER A 331 2.76 17.86 -4.70
CA SER A 331 3.59 18.12 -3.52
C SER A 331 4.88 17.30 -3.60
N ALA A 332 4.78 15.97 -3.78
CA ALA A 332 5.94 15.09 -3.86
C ALA A 332 6.87 15.44 -5.02
N TYR A 333 6.34 15.81 -6.19
CA TYR A 333 7.10 16.31 -7.34
C TYR A 333 7.94 17.55 -6.96
N SER A 334 7.33 18.50 -6.25
CA SER A 334 8.00 19.71 -5.78
C SER A 334 9.12 19.42 -4.78
N TYR A 335 9.06 18.27 -4.10
CA TYR A 335 10.05 17.82 -3.11
C TYR A 335 10.74 16.50 -3.51
N ARG A 336 10.80 16.18 -4.80
CA ARG A 336 11.19 14.85 -5.31
C ARG A 336 12.58 14.37 -4.88
N ALA A 337 13.50 15.29 -4.57
CA ALA A 337 14.81 14.92 -4.02
C ALA A 337 14.72 14.21 -2.65
N THR A 338 13.56 14.32 -1.98
CA THR A 338 13.27 13.68 -0.69
C THR A 338 12.81 12.23 -0.79
N VAL A 339 12.69 11.66 -1.99
CA VAL A 339 12.36 10.22 -2.19
C VAL A 339 13.35 9.55 -3.13
N TRP A 340 13.15 8.28 -3.45
CA TRP A 340 14.14 7.41 -4.12
C TRP A 340 13.83 7.09 -5.58
N PHE A 341 12.75 7.63 -6.14
CA PHE A 341 12.33 7.37 -7.52
C PHE A 341 12.05 8.69 -8.23
N ASP A 342 12.07 8.66 -9.56
CA ASP A 342 11.92 9.86 -10.37
C ASP A 342 10.44 10.16 -10.68
N PHE A 343 10.10 11.43 -10.87
CA PHE A 343 8.75 11.88 -11.18
C PHE A 343 8.67 12.42 -12.60
N ALA A 344 7.49 12.31 -13.21
CA ALA A 344 7.19 12.92 -14.49
C ALA A 344 6.46 14.26 -14.32
N LEU A 345 6.92 15.30 -15.04
CA LEU A 345 6.18 16.53 -15.25
C LEU A 345 5.16 16.29 -16.37
N PRO A 346 3.85 16.44 -16.12
CA PRO A 346 2.85 16.18 -17.15
C PRO A 346 2.96 17.20 -18.29
N GLY A 347 3.21 16.69 -19.50
CA GLY A 347 3.28 17.49 -20.73
C GLY A 347 1.91 17.97 -21.22
N PRO A 348 1.84 18.79 -22.28
CA PRO A 348 0.58 19.35 -22.78
C PRO A 348 -0.51 18.31 -23.05
N GLU A 349 -0.19 17.22 -23.75
CA GLU A 349 -1.16 16.15 -24.07
C GLU A 349 -1.61 15.40 -22.81
N GLU A 350 -0.69 15.14 -21.87
CA GLU A 350 -1.03 14.50 -20.59
C GLU A 350 -1.93 15.38 -19.74
N ARG A 351 -1.73 16.70 -19.76
CA ARG A 351 -2.59 17.66 -19.06
C ARG A 351 -3.97 17.78 -19.71
N VAL A 352 -4.09 17.65 -21.03
CA VAL A 352 -5.39 17.52 -21.71
C VAL A 352 -6.11 16.26 -21.24
N TRP A 353 -5.43 15.11 -21.25
CA TRP A 353 -6.02 13.86 -20.76
C TRP A 353 -6.43 13.95 -19.28
N LEU A 354 -5.61 14.56 -18.43
CA LEU A 354 -5.95 14.78 -17.02
C LEU A 354 -7.17 15.72 -16.86
N ALA A 355 -7.28 16.76 -17.70
CA ALA A 355 -8.45 17.63 -17.72
C ALA A 355 -9.73 16.90 -18.14
N GLU A 356 -9.64 15.98 -19.10
CA GLU A 356 -10.76 15.15 -19.54
C GLU A 356 -11.21 14.18 -18.46
N LYS A 357 -10.27 13.58 -17.71
CA LYS A 357 -10.55 12.60 -16.64
C LYS A 357 -10.99 13.23 -15.33
N TYR A 358 -10.57 14.47 -15.07
CA TYR A 358 -10.84 15.18 -13.81
C TYR A 358 -11.38 16.60 -14.06
N PRO A 359 -12.48 16.77 -14.82
CA PRO A 359 -12.92 18.08 -15.30
C PRO A 359 -13.34 19.04 -14.19
N SER A 360 -13.77 18.53 -13.04
CA SER A 360 -14.22 19.35 -11.89
C SER A 360 -13.07 19.95 -11.09
N THR A 361 -11.93 19.27 -11.00
CA THR A 361 -10.79 19.66 -10.14
C THR A 361 -9.55 20.07 -10.93
N TRP A 362 -9.36 19.53 -12.13
CA TRP A 362 -8.17 19.83 -12.95
C TRP A 362 -7.94 21.30 -13.24
N PRO A 363 -8.97 22.16 -13.47
CA PRO A 363 -8.75 23.60 -13.61
C PRO A 363 -7.97 24.25 -12.45
N MET A 364 -8.04 23.67 -11.24
CA MET A 364 -7.30 24.13 -10.06
C MET A 364 -5.84 23.63 -10.05
N PHE A 365 -5.54 22.48 -10.68
CA PHE A 365 -4.20 21.91 -10.79
C PHE A 365 -3.40 22.48 -11.96
N GLU A 366 -4.07 22.86 -13.04
CA GLU A 366 -3.44 23.39 -14.25
C GLU A 366 -2.48 24.58 -13.96
N PRO A 367 -2.84 25.60 -13.14
CA PRO A 367 -1.92 26.67 -12.76
C PRO A 367 -0.70 26.20 -11.96
N VAL A 368 -0.85 25.15 -11.15
CA VAL A 368 0.25 24.58 -10.35
C VAL A 368 1.29 23.97 -11.28
N TRP A 369 0.85 23.17 -12.25
CA TRP A 369 1.74 22.55 -13.24
C TRP A 369 2.36 23.55 -14.21
N ARG A 370 1.61 24.58 -14.64
CA ARG A 370 2.16 25.67 -15.45
C ARG A 370 3.31 26.37 -14.75
N ARG A 371 3.14 26.71 -13.46
CA ARG A 371 4.21 27.33 -12.66
C ARG A 371 5.45 26.43 -12.56
N LEU A 372 5.28 25.11 -12.41
CA LEU A 372 6.41 24.18 -12.39
C LEU A 372 7.11 24.12 -13.76
N ALA A 373 6.36 24.11 -14.86
CA ALA A 373 6.92 24.19 -16.20
C ALA A 373 7.69 25.50 -16.44
N ASP A 374 7.15 26.65 -16.02
CA ASP A 374 7.82 27.95 -16.14
C ASP A 374 9.14 27.97 -15.37
N ARG A 375 9.18 27.42 -14.15
CA ARG A 375 10.44 27.29 -13.38
C ARG A 375 11.48 26.43 -14.08
N TRP A 376 11.05 25.39 -14.81
CA TRP A 376 11.96 24.58 -15.63
C TRP A 376 12.46 25.35 -16.85
N ARG A 377 11.60 26.13 -17.52
CA ARG A 377 12.02 27.01 -18.62
C ARG A 377 13.05 28.04 -18.18
N GLU A 378 12.81 28.70 -17.04
CA GLU A 378 13.69 29.72 -16.48
C GLU A 378 15.06 29.16 -16.09
N SER A 379 15.11 27.94 -15.56
CA SER A 379 16.35 27.33 -15.07
C SER A 379 17.13 26.54 -16.12
N GLY A 380 16.43 26.01 -17.12
CA GLY A 380 17.00 25.09 -18.10
C GLY A 380 17.16 23.66 -17.57
N PRO A 381 17.53 22.72 -18.47
CA PRO A 381 17.63 21.30 -18.12
C PRO A 381 18.73 21.02 -17.10
N GLY A 382 18.48 20.07 -16.19
CA GLY A 382 19.43 19.59 -15.18
C GLY A 382 19.51 20.43 -13.90
N VAL A 383 18.81 21.57 -13.82
CA VAL A 383 18.84 22.47 -12.65
C VAL A 383 17.69 22.17 -11.68
N GLU A 384 17.69 20.94 -11.15
CA GLU A 384 16.62 20.38 -10.27
C GLU A 384 16.23 21.31 -9.11
N TRP A 385 17.21 21.95 -8.46
CA TRP A 385 16.97 22.75 -7.26
C TRP A 385 16.18 24.03 -7.50
N HIS A 386 16.15 24.55 -8.73
CA HIS A 386 15.36 25.75 -9.05
C HIS A 386 13.86 25.48 -9.03
N SER A 387 13.45 24.27 -9.43
CA SER A 387 12.06 23.82 -9.41
C SER A 387 11.67 23.07 -8.13
N HIS A 388 12.58 22.98 -7.15
CA HIS A 388 12.36 22.31 -5.88
C HIS A 388 11.81 23.28 -4.80
N GLY A 389 10.96 22.80 -3.90
CA GLY A 389 10.47 23.56 -2.76
C GLY A 389 11.55 23.81 -1.69
N ALA A 390 11.52 24.95 -1.01
CA ALA A 390 12.56 25.35 -0.06
C ALA A 390 12.26 25.01 1.42
N THR A 391 11.04 24.59 1.74
CA THR A 391 10.56 24.35 3.12
C THR A 391 10.20 22.89 3.37
N PRO A 392 10.40 22.33 4.57
CA PRO A 392 9.89 21.01 4.91
C PRO A 392 8.38 20.89 4.68
N VAL A 393 7.95 19.73 4.21
CA VAL A 393 6.54 19.42 3.97
C VAL A 393 5.86 19.08 5.29
N GLY A 394 4.63 19.55 5.51
CA GLY A 394 3.83 19.17 6.68
C GLY A 394 3.18 17.79 6.47
N PHE A 395 3.08 17.00 7.54
CA PHE A 395 2.54 15.64 7.52
C PHE A 395 1.29 15.50 8.39
N CYS A 396 0.38 14.60 8.00
CA CYS A 396 -0.79 14.24 8.78
C CYS A 396 -0.40 13.37 9.98
N ASP A 397 -0.93 13.68 11.15
CA ASP A 397 -0.67 12.96 12.40
C ASP A 397 -1.19 11.52 12.46
N LEU A 398 -1.99 11.10 11.48
CA LEU A 398 -2.38 9.70 11.34
C LEU A 398 -1.68 9.02 10.16
N CYS A 399 -1.93 9.48 8.92
CA CYS A 399 -1.44 8.76 7.74
C CYS A 399 0.04 9.03 7.43
N GLN A 400 0.66 10.02 8.09
CA GLN A 400 2.06 10.44 7.91
C GLN A 400 2.44 10.86 6.48
N LEU A 401 1.46 10.98 5.59
CA LEU A 401 1.61 11.56 4.26
C LEU A 401 1.46 13.08 4.33
N VAL A 402 1.81 13.74 3.23
CA VAL A 402 1.71 15.19 3.07
C VAL A 402 0.30 15.69 3.42
N LEU A 403 0.22 16.81 4.13
CA LEU A 403 -1.02 17.51 4.45
C LEU A 403 -1.70 18.04 3.18
N SER A 404 -2.44 17.16 2.51
CA SER A 404 -3.10 17.37 1.23
C SER A 404 -4.61 17.12 1.35
N GLY A 405 -5.30 17.86 2.21
CA GLY A 405 -6.75 17.79 2.33
C GLY A 405 -7.44 18.73 1.34
N GLY A 406 -8.49 18.30 0.65
CA GLY A 406 -9.25 19.14 -0.29
C GLY A 406 -8.56 19.35 -1.64
N THR A 407 -8.54 20.60 -2.13
CA THR A 407 -8.07 20.97 -3.48
C THR A 407 -6.96 22.03 -3.42
N PRO A 408 -6.29 22.38 -4.54
CA PRO A 408 -5.29 23.45 -4.53
C PRO A 408 -5.81 24.81 -4.04
N GLU A 409 -7.09 25.12 -4.30
CA GLU A 409 -7.72 26.37 -3.89
C GLU A 409 -8.27 26.33 -2.45
N GLN A 410 -8.62 25.13 -1.97
CA GLN A 410 -9.19 24.89 -0.64
C GLN A 410 -8.41 23.76 0.06
N ASN A 411 -7.12 23.99 0.31
CA ASN A 411 -6.33 23.05 1.10
C ASN A 411 -6.71 23.20 2.58
N THR A 412 -7.26 22.14 3.16
CA THR A 412 -7.77 22.15 4.54
C THR A 412 -7.03 21.14 5.41
N ALA A 413 -6.99 21.44 6.70
CA ALA A 413 -6.48 20.53 7.72
C ALA A 413 -7.34 20.67 8.98
N VAL A 414 -7.50 19.57 9.70
CA VAL A 414 -8.20 19.54 10.98
C VAL A 414 -7.17 19.59 12.10
N THR A 415 -7.21 20.62 12.92
CA THR A 415 -6.28 20.77 14.06
C THR A 415 -6.96 20.44 15.38
N VAL A 416 -6.30 19.68 16.23
CA VAL A 416 -6.78 19.34 17.58
C VAL A 416 -5.69 19.66 18.60
N THR A 417 -6.05 20.26 19.72
CA THR A 417 -5.15 20.38 20.87
C THR A 417 -5.50 19.30 21.89
N ARG A 418 -4.56 18.42 22.23
CA ARG A 418 -4.72 17.42 23.31
C ARG A 418 -3.57 17.58 24.30
N GLY A 419 -3.90 18.06 25.51
CA GLY A 419 -2.90 18.44 26.49
C GLY A 419 -2.03 19.59 25.97
N ASP A 420 -0.72 19.37 25.93
CA ASP A 420 0.28 20.27 25.37
C ASP A 420 0.59 20.03 23.88
N LYS A 421 0.10 18.92 23.31
CA LYS A 421 0.32 18.57 21.91
C LYS A 421 -0.70 19.23 20.98
N LYS A 422 -0.19 19.83 19.90
CA LYS A 422 -0.99 20.26 18.74
C LYS A 422 -0.89 19.21 17.66
N LEU A 423 -2.04 18.66 17.27
CA LEU A 423 -2.18 17.65 16.25
C LEU A 423 -2.81 18.25 14.99
N VAL A 424 -2.41 17.76 13.82
CA VAL A 424 -2.90 18.19 12.52
C VAL A 424 -3.21 16.99 11.62
N PHE A 425 -4.44 16.93 11.10
CA PHE A 425 -4.92 15.85 10.26
C PHE A 425 -5.29 16.37 8.88
N CYS A 426 -5.00 15.61 7.83
CA CYS A 426 -5.37 15.97 6.45
C CYS A 426 -6.87 15.83 6.18
N SER A 427 -7.63 15.20 7.08
CA SER A 427 -9.05 14.94 6.90
C SER A 427 -9.76 14.63 8.22
N GLU A 428 -11.08 14.76 8.22
CA GLU A 428 -11.93 14.41 9.34
C GLU A 428 -11.86 12.91 9.71
N PRO A 429 -11.83 11.96 8.75
CA PRO A 429 -11.68 10.55 9.12
C PRO A 429 -10.29 10.23 9.70
N CYS A 430 -9.22 10.93 9.28
CA CYS A 430 -7.91 10.79 9.93
C CYS A 430 -7.96 11.24 11.40
N ARG A 431 -8.65 12.34 11.72
CA ARG A 431 -8.89 12.73 13.10
C ARG A 431 -9.67 11.63 13.83
N TRP A 432 -10.82 11.24 13.28
CA TRP A 432 -11.73 10.28 13.92
C TRP A 432 -11.02 8.97 14.31
N ILE A 433 -10.23 8.37 13.42
CA ILE A 433 -9.46 7.14 13.72
C ILE A 433 -8.47 7.37 14.86
N TYR A 434 -7.74 8.49 14.85
CA TYR A 434 -6.82 8.82 15.94
C TYR A 434 -7.57 8.88 17.28
N GLU A 435 -8.75 9.50 17.29
CA GLU A 435 -9.53 9.70 18.51
C GLU A 435 -10.17 8.42 19.07
N GLN A 436 -10.37 7.40 18.25
CA GLN A 436 -10.84 6.08 18.72
C GLN A 436 -9.77 5.32 19.50
N GLU A 437 -8.49 5.50 19.16
CA GLU A 437 -7.37 4.76 19.76
C GLU A 437 -6.16 5.67 20.08
N PRO A 438 -6.33 6.72 20.90
CA PRO A 438 -5.29 7.74 21.09
C PRO A 438 -3.98 7.17 21.66
N SER A 439 -4.05 6.19 22.56
CA SER A 439 -2.87 5.52 23.13
C SER A 439 -2.04 4.77 22.10
N ARG A 440 -2.62 4.44 20.93
CA ARG A 440 -1.93 3.79 19.82
C ARG A 440 -1.03 4.77 19.05
N TYR A 441 -1.42 6.04 19.01
CA TYR A 441 -0.80 7.05 18.12
C TYR A 441 -0.09 8.19 18.86
N GLU A 442 -0.45 8.49 20.10
CA GLU A 442 -0.01 9.71 20.81
C GLU A 442 1.51 9.81 21.05
N ALA A 443 2.21 8.68 21.04
CA ALA A 443 3.66 8.62 21.20
C ALA A 443 4.43 8.80 19.87
N HIS A 444 3.75 8.77 18.72
CA HIS A 444 4.40 8.91 17.43
C HIS A 444 4.62 10.39 17.07
N ASP A 445 5.85 10.72 16.69
CA ASP A 445 6.21 12.01 16.11
C ASP A 445 6.52 11.88 14.62
N ASP A 446 5.92 12.75 13.80
CA ASP A 446 6.22 12.89 12.38
C ASP A 446 7.63 13.51 12.14
N VAL A 447 8.05 13.58 10.88
CA VAL A 447 9.37 14.14 10.52
C VAL A 447 9.52 15.60 10.95
N VAL A 448 8.49 16.43 10.82
CA VAL A 448 8.54 17.84 11.21
C VAL A 448 8.69 17.98 12.72
N LYS A 449 7.94 17.20 13.50
CA LYS A 449 8.06 17.17 14.97
C LYS A 449 9.46 16.77 15.42
N ARG A 450 10.05 15.75 14.79
CA ARG A 450 11.44 15.33 15.05
C ARG A 450 12.45 16.42 14.68
N ILE A 451 12.22 17.18 13.60
CA ILE A 451 13.05 18.36 13.27
C ILE A 451 12.94 19.43 14.37
N LEU A 452 11.72 19.75 14.79
CA LEU A 452 11.47 20.77 15.82
C LEU A 452 12.04 20.38 17.20
N ALA A 453 12.07 19.08 17.51
CA ALA A 453 12.69 18.53 18.72
C ALA A 453 14.23 18.44 18.64
N GLY A 454 14.82 18.66 17.45
CA GLY A 454 16.27 18.53 17.24
C GLY A 454 16.76 17.09 17.03
N GLU A 455 15.84 16.14 16.85
CA GLU A 455 16.13 14.72 16.59
C GLU A 455 16.42 14.43 15.10
N ALA A 456 15.94 15.30 14.22
CA ALA A 456 16.22 15.27 12.78
C ALA A 456 16.82 16.61 12.29
N PRO A 457 17.70 16.61 11.28
CA PRO A 457 18.30 17.85 10.79
C PRO A 457 17.27 18.77 10.11
N ALA A 458 17.29 20.07 10.45
CA ALA A 458 16.49 21.08 9.73
C ALA A 458 17.10 21.46 8.37
N ASN A 459 18.41 21.28 8.19
CA ASN A 459 19.07 21.51 6.90
C ASN A 459 18.68 20.41 5.91
N LEU A 460 18.12 20.79 4.75
CA LEU A 460 17.61 19.84 3.77
C LEU A 460 18.67 18.81 3.32
N LEU A 461 19.89 19.23 2.98
CA LEU A 461 20.90 18.29 2.49
C LEU A 461 21.30 17.27 3.56
N GLU A 462 21.38 17.70 4.82
CA GLU A 462 21.65 16.82 5.95
C GLU A 462 20.46 15.90 6.25
N LEU A 463 19.23 16.42 6.15
CA LEU A 463 18.00 15.63 6.27
C LEU A 463 17.97 14.52 5.20
N LEU A 464 18.26 14.85 3.95
CA LEU A 464 18.31 13.89 2.86
C LEU A 464 19.37 12.81 3.07
N ARG A 465 20.60 13.21 3.43
CA ARG A 465 21.75 12.29 3.48
C ARG A 465 21.83 11.47 4.75
N LYS A 466 21.69 12.13 5.90
CA LYS A 466 21.92 11.49 7.21
C LYS A 466 20.65 10.90 7.80
N TYR A 467 19.51 11.55 7.59
CA TYR A 467 18.27 11.14 8.23
C TYR A 467 17.44 10.23 7.31
N PHE A 468 17.15 10.65 6.08
CA PHE A 468 16.45 9.81 5.10
C PHE A 468 17.35 8.73 4.47
N GLY A 469 18.67 8.83 4.63
CA GLY A 469 19.62 7.85 4.10
C GLY A 469 19.73 7.85 2.57
N LEU A 470 19.34 8.94 1.90
CA LEU A 470 19.44 9.08 0.46
C LEU A 470 20.83 9.57 0.02
N THR A 471 21.28 9.17 -1.17
CA THR A 471 22.48 9.70 -1.81
C THR A 471 22.10 10.54 -3.03
N SER A 472 23.01 11.35 -3.56
CA SER A 472 22.77 12.11 -4.80
C SER A 472 22.46 11.21 -6.02
N ALA A 473 22.87 9.94 -5.98
CA ALA A 473 22.55 8.97 -7.00
C ALA A 473 21.12 8.43 -6.87
N THR A 474 20.56 8.42 -5.65
CA THR A 474 19.22 7.86 -5.38
C THR A 474 18.14 8.92 -5.19
N TRP A 475 18.47 10.21 -4.98
CA TRP A 475 17.46 11.27 -4.93
C TRP A 475 16.57 11.24 -6.16
N GLY A 476 15.26 11.30 -5.93
CA GLY A 476 14.28 11.46 -6.98
C GLY A 476 14.52 12.73 -7.76
N LYS A 477 14.35 12.62 -9.07
CA LYS A 477 14.53 13.69 -10.07
C LYS A 477 13.30 13.81 -10.93
N ASP A 478 13.28 14.81 -11.79
CA ASP A 478 12.38 14.74 -12.94
C ASP A 478 12.94 13.72 -13.96
N VAL A 479 12.08 12.86 -14.51
CA VAL A 479 12.49 11.78 -15.42
C VAL A 479 13.24 12.27 -16.67
N GLU A 480 12.90 13.47 -17.17
CA GLU A 480 13.61 14.12 -18.29
C GLU A 480 14.57 15.22 -17.80
N ARG A 481 14.65 15.46 -16.48
CA ARG A 481 15.44 16.52 -15.85
C ARG A 481 15.17 17.91 -16.44
N GLY A 482 13.91 18.18 -16.79
CA GLY A 482 13.52 19.42 -17.47
C GLY A 482 13.95 19.51 -18.95
N GLY A 483 14.48 18.42 -19.53
CA GLY A 483 14.87 18.31 -20.94
C GLY A 483 13.71 18.03 -21.90
N TYR A 484 12.48 18.32 -21.51
CA TYR A 484 11.30 18.10 -22.34
C TYR A 484 11.31 19.00 -23.58
N ARG A 485 11.02 18.43 -24.76
CA ARG A 485 10.94 19.21 -26.02
C ARG A 485 9.91 20.33 -25.95
N TRP A 486 8.74 20.04 -25.40
CA TRP A 486 7.62 20.99 -25.28
C TRP A 486 7.87 22.16 -24.31
N LEU A 487 8.93 22.12 -23.50
CA LEU A 487 9.31 23.29 -22.68
C LEU A 487 9.97 24.38 -23.52
N GLY A 488 10.62 24.03 -24.63
CA GLY A 488 11.29 24.97 -25.54
C GLY A 488 10.45 25.41 -26.74
N GLU A 489 9.24 24.87 -26.89
CA GLU A 489 8.26 25.26 -27.91
C GLU A 489 7.36 26.36 -27.30
N GLU A 490 7.50 27.61 -27.77
CA GLU A 490 6.60 28.73 -27.44
C GLU A 490 5.30 28.68 -28.23
#